data_AF-A0A838I198-F1
#
_entry.id   AF-A0A838I198-F1
#
_cell.length_a   1.000
_cell.length_b   1.000
_cell.length_c   1.000
_cell.angle_alpha   90.00
_cell.angle_beta   90.00
_cell.angle_gamma   90.00
#
_symmetry.space_group_name_H-M   'P 1'
#
loop_
_entity.id
_entity.type
_entity.pdbx_description
1 polymer ?
#
loop_
_entity_poly.entity_id
_entity_poly.type
_entity_poly.pdbx_seq_one_letter_code
_entity_poly.pdbx_strand_id
1 'polypeptide(L)'
;AWTTSRSGNRTVGAMLVAFAFNAVLMKPDWLYLWDAIDLCVFTVIAWALLARRPPWVIIAAVIVETFNREIALVLSFLVFLEGVVHWRQTGRVARMFAGFVLGVGGLIVIIALRRAMLIAEVGPTRWPGTTGPATLKVLIWNNVWYFRHFFSSKQTFIADLPQWFFVGAVAARLFWDAALTRHRRPAIWMGAVFLLVCIFGYAMEWRLWLVFVPYLAFVLSEDSQGRSLPRAAGSPHKIERESR
;
A
#
# COMPACT_ATOMS: atom_id res chain seq x y z
N ALA A 1 -5.28 -14.79 -25.99
CA ALA A 1 -5.16 -13.40 -26.46
C ALA A 1 -5.65 -12.47 -25.35
N TRP A 2 -4.78 -11.59 -24.85
CA TRP A 2 -5.14 -10.62 -23.81
C TRP A 2 -5.91 -9.47 -24.47
N THR A 3 -7.24 -9.55 -24.47
CA THR A 3 -8.05 -8.38 -24.83
C THR A 3 -7.92 -7.37 -23.69
N THR A 4 -6.99 -6.43 -23.84
CA THR A 4 -6.94 -5.22 -23.02
C THR A 4 -8.28 -4.50 -23.20
N SER A 5 -9.22 -4.74 -22.29
CA SER A 5 -10.45 -3.96 -22.22
C SER A 5 -10.06 -2.49 -22.09
N ARG A 6 -10.86 -1.58 -22.65
CA ARG A 6 -10.62 -0.12 -22.51
C ARG A 6 -10.45 0.34 -21.06
N SER A 7 -10.96 -0.43 -20.08
CA SER A 7 -10.72 -0.19 -18.65
C SER A 7 -9.26 -0.40 -18.25
N GLY A 8 -8.57 -1.40 -18.80
CA GLY A 8 -7.17 -1.71 -18.49
C GLY A 8 -6.21 -0.57 -18.86
N ASN A 9 -6.40 0.08 -20.02
CA ASN A 9 -5.52 1.17 -20.46
C ASN A 9 -5.65 2.42 -19.57
N ARG A 10 -6.86 2.71 -19.06
CA ARG A 10 -7.09 3.85 -18.15
C ARG A 10 -6.55 3.59 -16.75
N THR A 11 -6.70 2.36 -16.25
CA THR A 11 -6.09 1.92 -14.99
C THR A 11 -4.57 2.08 -15.02
N VAL A 12 -3.93 1.61 -16.09
CA VAL A 12 -2.47 1.76 -16.27
C VAL A 12 -2.10 3.24 -16.36
N GLY A 13 -2.88 4.05 -17.10
CA GLY A 13 -2.69 5.49 -17.15
C GLY A 13 -2.79 6.18 -15.77
N ALA A 14 -3.80 5.86 -14.96
CA ALA A 14 -3.96 6.40 -13.62
C ALA A 14 -2.81 6.02 -12.69
N MET A 15 -2.31 4.78 -12.80
CA MET A 15 -1.15 4.30 -12.04
C MET A 15 0.16 4.97 -12.47
N LEU A 16 0.34 5.21 -13.77
CA LEU A 16 1.50 5.95 -14.29
C LEU A 16 1.46 7.42 -13.86
N VAL A 17 0.29 8.05 -13.85
CA VAL A 17 0.12 9.43 -13.36
C VAL A 17 0.36 9.50 -11.85
N ALA A 18 -0.16 8.54 -11.08
CA ALA A 18 0.11 8.44 -9.65
C ALA A 18 1.60 8.25 -9.34
N PHE A 19 2.27 7.38 -10.11
CA PHE A 19 3.71 7.16 -10.02
C PHE A 19 4.48 8.45 -10.34
N ALA A 20 4.19 9.10 -11.47
CA ALA A 20 4.85 10.33 -11.87
C ALA A 20 4.63 11.47 -10.86
N PHE A 21 3.41 11.60 -10.33
CA PHE A 21 3.09 12.59 -9.30
C PHE A 21 3.86 12.32 -8.01
N ASN A 22 3.93 11.06 -7.55
CA ASN A 22 4.72 10.69 -6.39
C ASN A 22 6.23 10.93 -6.62
N ALA A 23 6.75 10.61 -7.81
CA ALA A 23 8.14 10.90 -8.17
C ALA A 23 8.44 12.40 -8.15
N VAL A 24 7.47 13.26 -8.49
CA VAL A 24 7.60 14.73 -8.41
C VAL A 24 7.49 15.23 -6.97
N LEU A 25 6.61 14.65 -6.16
CA LEU A 25 6.48 14.97 -4.73
C LEU A 25 7.75 14.60 -3.94
N MET A 26 8.47 13.57 -4.41
CA MET A 26 9.82 13.26 -3.97
C MET A 26 10.79 14.29 -4.57
N LYS A 27 11.00 15.41 -3.88
CA LYS A 27 11.95 16.47 -4.29
C LYS A 27 13.35 15.89 -4.63
N PRO A 28 14.13 16.56 -5.50
CA PRO A 28 15.42 16.06 -6.01
C PRO A 28 16.48 15.79 -4.93
N ASP A 29 16.43 16.46 -3.78
CA ASP A 29 17.35 16.19 -2.66
C ASP A 29 17.02 14.88 -1.90
N TRP A 30 15.83 14.32 -2.13
CA TRP A 30 15.19 13.31 -1.28
C TRP A 30 14.90 12.00 -2.00
N LEU A 31 15.22 11.92 -3.29
CA LEU A 31 14.99 10.73 -4.11
C LEU A 31 16.10 9.71 -3.82
N TYR A 32 16.01 9.09 -2.65
CA TYR A 32 16.71 7.83 -2.41
C TYR A 32 16.20 6.87 -3.47
N LEU A 33 17.08 6.35 -4.33
CA LEU A 33 16.73 5.41 -5.41
C LEU A 33 15.83 4.27 -4.89
N TRP A 34 16.06 3.89 -3.64
CA TRP A 34 15.28 2.90 -2.89
C TRP A 34 13.82 3.30 -2.64
N ASP A 35 13.52 4.58 -2.36
CA ASP A 35 12.14 5.03 -2.17
C ASP A 35 11.35 5.00 -3.50
N ALA A 36 12.02 5.20 -4.64
CA ALA A 36 11.41 5.02 -5.97
C ALA A 36 11.18 3.54 -6.31
N ILE A 37 12.07 2.65 -5.87
CA ILE A 37 11.89 1.20 -5.98
C ILE A 37 10.67 0.74 -5.17
N ASP A 38 10.56 1.17 -3.90
CA ASP A 38 9.39 0.88 -3.05
C ASP A 38 8.10 1.31 -3.76
N LEU A 39 8.09 2.53 -4.31
CA LEU A 39 6.93 3.07 -5.01
C LEU A 39 6.56 2.23 -6.25
N CYS A 40 7.55 1.80 -7.04
CA CYS A 40 7.34 0.88 -8.15
C CYS A 40 6.71 -0.44 -7.67
N VAL A 41 7.27 -1.05 -6.63
CA VAL A 41 6.80 -2.31 -6.05
C VAL A 41 5.37 -2.19 -5.55
N PHE A 42 5.06 -1.14 -4.79
CA PHE A 42 3.69 -0.90 -4.32
C PHE A 42 2.70 -0.61 -5.43
N THR A 43 3.12 0.10 -6.47
CA THR A 43 2.27 0.33 -7.65
C THR A 43 1.94 -0.99 -8.33
N VAL A 44 2.93 -1.88 -8.47
CA VAL A 44 2.74 -3.24 -9.02
C VAL A 44 1.83 -4.08 -8.12
N ILE A 45 1.96 -3.99 -6.79
CA ILE A 45 1.11 -4.72 -5.84
C ILE A 45 -0.32 -4.21 -5.88
N ALA A 46 -0.53 -2.90 -5.83
CA ALA A 46 -1.85 -2.29 -5.96
C ALA A 46 -2.51 -2.73 -7.27
N TRP A 47 -1.79 -2.65 -8.38
CA TRP A 47 -2.25 -3.17 -9.68
C TRP A 47 -2.60 -4.65 -9.63
N ALA A 48 -1.73 -5.49 -9.05
CA ALA A 48 -1.94 -6.93 -8.98
C ALA A 48 -3.20 -7.28 -8.18
N LEU A 49 -3.42 -6.62 -7.05
CA LEU A 49 -4.59 -6.81 -6.19
C LEU A 49 -5.88 -6.37 -6.90
N LEU A 50 -5.84 -5.20 -7.54
CA LEU A 50 -7.01 -4.59 -8.17
C LEU A 50 -7.40 -5.32 -9.46
N ALA A 51 -6.42 -5.70 -10.28
CA ALA A 51 -6.62 -6.48 -11.50
C ALA A 51 -6.77 -7.99 -11.25
N ARG A 52 -6.86 -8.42 -9.98
CA ARG A 52 -6.99 -9.84 -9.57
C ARG A 52 -5.95 -10.76 -10.22
N ARG A 53 -4.71 -10.29 -10.28
CA ARG A 53 -3.57 -11.03 -10.84
C ARG A 53 -3.26 -12.27 -10.02
N PRO A 54 -2.62 -13.28 -10.63
CA PRO A 54 -2.27 -14.50 -9.92
C PRO A 54 -1.30 -14.22 -8.76
N PRO A 55 -1.35 -15.00 -7.66
CA PRO A 55 -0.59 -14.74 -6.43
C PRO A 55 0.93 -14.65 -6.62
N TRP A 56 1.50 -15.34 -7.62
CA TRP A 56 2.93 -15.32 -7.88
C TRP A 56 3.47 -13.93 -8.24
N VAL A 57 2.64 -13.05 -8.83
CA VAL A 57 3.03 -11.67 -9.14
C VAL A 57 3.26 -10.88 -7.85
N ILE A 58 2.37 -11.08 -6.88
CA ILE A 58 2.45 -10.45 -5.55
C ILE A 58 3.67 -11.00 -4.81
N ILE A 59 3.87 -12.33 -4.84
CA ILE A 59 5.03 -12.98 -4.21
C ILE A 59 6.34 -12.44 -4.79
N ALA A 60 6.45 -12.31 -6.12
CA ALA A 60 7.64 -11.77 -6.76
C ALA A 60 7.91 -10.32 -6.32
N ALA A 61 6.88 -9.48 -6.26
CA ALA A 61 6.98 -8.11 -5.76
C ALA A 61 7.44 -8.08 -4.28
N VAL A 62 6.93 -8.96 -3.43
CA VAL A 62 7.35 -9.09 -2.01
C VAL A 62 8.80 -9.54 -1.89
N ILE A 63 9.26 -10.48 -2.73
CA ILE A 63 10.66 -10.93 -2.72
C ILE A 63 11.59 -9.77 -3.04
N VAL A 64 11.27 -8.97 -4.07
CA VAL A 64 12.04 -7.76 -4.41
C VAL A 64 12.07 -6.78 -3.23
N GLU A 65 10.92 -6.56 -2.58
CA GLU A 65 10.80 -5.66 -1.42
C GLU A 65 11.57 -6.13 -0.19
N THR A 66 11.75 -7.44 -0.03
CA THR A 66 12.43 -8.05 1.12
C THR A 66 13.89 -7.61 1.23
N PHE A 67 14.50 -7.25 0.10
CA PHE A 67 15.85 -6.69 0.07
C PHE A 67 15.91 -5.22 0.47
N ASN A 68 14.77 -4.51 0.46
CA ASN A 68 14.75 -3.06 0.63
C ASN A 68 14.30 -2.64 2.04
N ARG A 69 13.23 -3.22 2.62
CA ARG A 69 12.65 -2.70 3.87
C ARG A 69 11.80 -3.67 4.69
N GLU A 70 11.44 -3.21 5.90
CA GLU A 70 10.44 -3.80 6.81
C GLU A 70 9.04 -3.93 6.19
N ILE A 71 8.79 -3.21 5.09
CA ILE A 71 7.56 -3.21 4.31
C ILE A 71 7.27 -4.60 3.72
N ALA A 72 8.30 -5.39 3.39
CA ALA A 72 8.10 -6.76 2.94
C ALA A 72 7.38 -7.62 3.99
N LEU A 73 7.61 -7.35 5.28
CA LEU A 73 6.90 -8.02 6.38
C LEU A 73 5.42 -7.67 6.37
N VAL A 74 5.11 -6.40 6.15
CA VAL A 74 3.73 -5.93 5.99
C VAL A 74 3.05 -6.67 4.84
N LEU A 75 3.69 -6.74 3.68
CA LEU A 75 3.12 -7.40 2.51
C LEU A 75 2.97 -8.92 2.70
N SER A 76 3.94 -9.57 3.34
CA SER A 76 3.87 -10.99 3.67
C SER A 76 2.72 -11.32 4.63
N PHE A 77 2.48 -10.45 5.61
CA PHE A 77 1.36 -10.54 6.54
C PHE A 77 0.02 -10.38 5.81
N LEU A 78 -0.06 -9.51 4.81
CA LEU A 78 -1.27 -9.38 4.00
C LEU A 78 -1.55 -10.64 3.17
N VAL A 79 -0.52 -11.23 2.56
CA VAL A 79 -0.65 -12.52 1.84
C VAL A 79 -1.16 -13.61 2.80
N PHE A 80 -0.65 -13.63 4.03
CA PHE A 80 -1.12 -14.54 5.07
C PHE A 80 -2.61 -14.29 5.40
N LEU A 81 -2.99 -13.03 5.67
CA LEU A 81 -4.37 -12.64 5.95
C LEU A 81 -5.33 -12.98 4.80
N GLU A 82 -4.87 -12.94 3.55
CA GLU A 82 -5.69 -13.37 2.41
C GLU A 82 -6.19 -14.81 2.56
N GLY A 83 -5.29 -15.70 2.97
CA GLY A 83 -5.60 -17.11 3.18
C GLY A 83 -6.56 -17.31 4.35
N VAL A 84 -6.46 -16.47 5.39
CA VAL A 84 -7.38 -16.47 6.53
C VAL A 84 -8.78 -16.01 6.11
N VAL A 85 -8.90 -14.85 5.45
CA VAL A 85 -10.18 -14.27 5.03
C VAL A 85 -10.92 -15.18 4.05
N HIS A 86 -10.19 -15.87 3.16
CA HIS A 86 -10.76 -16.78 2.18
C HIS A 86 -10.67 -18.25 2.61
N TRP A 87 -10.88 -18.50 3.91
CA TRP A 87 -10.84 -19.84 4.49
C TRP A 87 -11.69 -20.87 3.72
N ARG A 88 -12.77 -20.48 3.03
CA ARG A 88 -13.60 -21.44 2.27
C ARG A 88 -13.11 -21.77 0.85
N GLN A 89 -12.03 -21.17 0.36
CA GLN A 89 -11.53 -21.39 -1.01
C GLN A 89 -10.43 -22.47 -1.08
N THR A 90 -10.38 -23.18 -2.22
CA THR A 90 -9.29 -24.10 -2.55
C THR A 90 -7.95 -23.37 -2.66
N GLY A 91 -6.89 -23.95 -2.09
CA GLY A 91 -5.55 -23.34 -2.06
C GLY A 91 -5.28 -22.36 -0.92
N ARG A 92 -6.19 -22.21 0.07
CA ARG A 92 -5.99 -21.33 1.24
C ARG A 92 -4.72 -21.63 2.03
N VAL A 93 -4.44 -22.92 2.29
CA VAL A 93 -3.33 -23.35 3.13
C VAL A 93 -2.01 -23.00 2.45
N ALA A 94 -1.94 -23.18 1.13
CA ALA A 94 -0.78 -22.78 0.34
C ALA A 94 -0.54 -21.26 0.41
N ARG A 95 -1.59 -20.43 0.38
CA ARG A 95 -1.46 -18.96 0.51
C ARG A 95 -1.05 -18.53 1.92
N MET A 96 -1.66 -19.11 2.96
CA MET A 96 -1.28 -18.87 4.35
C MET A 96 0.18 -19.27 4.57
N PHE A 97 0.56 -20.46 4.12
CA PHE A 97 1.92 -20.96 4.23
C PHE A 97 2.91 -20.10 3.45
N ALA A 98 2.56 -19.67 2.23
CA ALA A 98 3.40 -18.75 1.45
C ALA A 98 3.58 -17.41 2.18
N GLY A 99 2.50 -16.80 2.70
CA GLY A 99 2.59 -15.56 3.48
C GLY A 99 3.44 -15.72 4.74
N PHE A 100 3.27 -16.84 5.45
CA PHE A 100 4.08 -17.16 6.63
C PHE A 100 5.57 -17.36 6.30
N VAL A 101 5.87 -18.15 5.26
CA VAL A 101 7.25 -18.40 4.80
C VAL A 101 7.91 -17.11 4.32
N LEU A 102 7.19 -16.27 3.57
CA LEU A 102 7.70 -14.96 3.15
C LEU A 102 7.90 -14.03 4.34
N GLY A 103 7.04 -14.08 5.35
CA GLY A 103 7.17 -13.24 6.54
C GLY A 103 8.32 -13.66 7.44
N VAL A 104 8.42 -14.94 7.77
CA VAL A 104 9.52 -15.47 8.59
C VAL A 104 10.84 -15.41 7.83
N GLY A 105 10.85 -15.86 6.57
CA GLY A 105 12.03 -15.81 5.70
C GLY A 105 12.49 -14.38 5.47
N GLY A 106 11.57 -13.46 5.17
CA GLY A 106 11.86 -12.05 5.03
C GLY A 106 12.39 -11.42 6.32
N LEU A 107 11.82 -11.78 7.48
CA LEU A 107 12.31 -11.31 8.78
C LEU A 107 13.75 -11.77 9.03
N ILE A 108 14.06 -13.04 8.75
CA ILE A 108 15.41 -13.58 8.87
C ILE A 108 16.37 -12.83 7.95
N VAL A 109 16.00 -12.62 6.68
CA VAL A 109 16.82 -11.87 5.70
C VAL A 109 17.03 -10.43 6.16
N ILE A 110 15.99 -9.74 6.61
CA ILE A 110 16.08 -8.36 7.12
C ILE A 110 16.99 -8.30 8.34
N ILE A 111 16.87 -9.22 9.30
CA ILE A 111 17.74 -9.28 10.47
C ILE A 111 19.19 -9.57 10.05
N ALA A 112 19.41 -10.49 9.11
CA ALA A 112 20.74 -10.84 8.62
C ALA A 112 21.39 -9.68 7.88
N LEU A 113 20.68 -9.03 6.95
CA LEU A 113 21.11 -7.83 6.24
C LEU A 113 21.38 -6.68 7.21
N ARG A 114 20.47 -6.43 8.16
CA ARG A 114 20.66 -5.39 9.18
C ARG A 114 21.89 -5.66 10.02
N ARG A 115 22.15 -6.92 10.41
CA ARG A 115 23.39 -7.27 11.13
C ARG A 115 24.61 -7.09 10.25
N ALA A 116 24.59 -7.58 9.02
CA ALA A 116 25.71 -7.46 8.08
C ALA A 116 26.04 -6.00 7.75
N MET A 117 25.03 -5.18 7.47
CA MET A 117 25.19 -3.76 7.15
C MET A 117 25.47 -2.90 8.38
N LEU A 118 24.89 -3.15 9.56
CA LEU A 118 25.26 -2.42 10.79
C LEU A 118 26.70 -2.72 11.21
N ILE A 119 27.17 -3.95 11.03
CA ILE A 119 28.56 -4.33 11.25
C ILE A 119 29.48 -3.68 10.20
N ALA A 120 29.01 -3.51 8.95
CA ALA A 120 29.80 -2.98 7.86
C ALA A 120 29.80 -1.43 7.73
N GLU A 121 28.73 -0.71 8.08
CA GLU A 121 28.55 0.71 7.73
C GLU A 121 28.62 1.69 8.92
N VAL A 122 28.38 1.25 10.16
CA VAL A 122 28.13 2.18 11.28
C VAL A 122 29.05 1.97 12.50
N GLY A 123 29.65 0.79 12.64
CA GLY A 123 30.19 0.28 13.91
C GLY A 123 31.09 1.21 14.73
N PRO A 124 32.16 1.84 14.20
CA PRO A 124 33.06 2.63 15.06
C PRO A 124 33.26 4.11 14.69
N THR A 125 33.11 4.50 13.42
CA THR A 125 33.67 5.79 12.93
C THR A 125 32.73 6.98 12.98
N ARG A 126 31.40 6.79 12.98
CA ARG A 126 30.44 7.92 12.99
C ARG A 126 29.64 8.07 14.27
N TRP A 127 29.34 6.98 14.99
CA TRP A 127 28.52 7.03 16.21
C TRP A 127 29.05 6.11 17.32
N PRO A 128 30.18 6.49 17.96
CA PRO A 128 30.67 5.78 19.14
C PRO A 128 29.61 5.83 20.24
N GLY A 129 29.00 4.68 20.56
CA GLY A 129 27.97 4.55 21.59
C GLY A 129 26.58 4.15 21.12
N THR A 130 26.33 4.06 19.81
CA THR A 130 25.08 3.43 19.31
C THR A 130 25.20 1.91 19.33
N THR A 131 25.14 1.33 20.53
CA THR A 131 25.11 -0.12 20.71
C THR A 131 23.71 -0.66 20.40
N GLY A 132 23.47 -0.93 19.13
CA GLY A 132 22.43 -1.87 18.71
C GLY A 132 21.31 -1.28 17.86
N PRO A 133 20.53 -2.16 17.22
CA PRO A 133 19.38 -1.74 16.44
C PRO A 133 18.45 -0.94 17.36
N ALA A 134 18.07 0.28 16.95
CA ALA A 134 16.97 0.99 17.58
C ALA A 134 15.81 -0.01 17.67
N THR A 135 15.52 -0.48 18.89
CA THR A 135 14.60 -1.59 19.08
C THR A 135 13.23 -1.13 18.60
N LEU A 136 12.43 -2.05 18.06
CA LEU A 136 11.02 -1.81 17.66
C LEU A 136 10.23 -1.00 18.72
N LYS A 137 10.60 -1.19 20.00
CA LYS A 137 10.13 -0.43 21.16
C LYS A 137 10.36 1.08 21.05
N VAL A 138 11.51 1.52 20.53
CA VAL A 138 11.86 2.93 20.32
C VAL A 138 10.94 3.58 19.28
N LEU A 139 10.64 2.88 18.18
CA LEU A 139 9.73 3.38 17.15
C LEU A 139 8.31 3.56 17.68
N ILE A 140 7.79 2.55 18.38
CA ILE A 140 6.45 2.62 19.01
C ILE A 140 6.41 3.75 20.04
N TRP A 141 7.43 3.86 20.89
CA TRP A 141 7.49 4.92 21.90
C TRP A 141 7.59 6.31 21.29
N ASN A 142 8.32 6.46 20.18
CA ASN A 142 8.39 7.70 19.42
C ASN A 142 7.02 8.09 18.85
N ASN A 143 6.28 7.15 18.27
CA ASN A 143 4.92 7.42 17.79
C ASN A 143 4.00 7.87 18.94
N VAL A 144 4.04 7.19 20.10
CA VAL A 144 3.23 7.55 21.28
C VAL A 144 3.62 8.93 21.83
N TRP A 145 4.92 9.17 22.00
CA TRP A 145 5.44 10.44 22.50
C TRP A 145 5.05 11.60 21.58
N TYR A 146 5.15 11.37 20.27
CA TYR A 146 4.81 12.35 19.26
C TYR A 146 3.31 12.63 19.22
N PHE A 147 2.46 11.59 19.26
CA PHE A 147 1.01 11.76 19.32
C PHE A 147 0.60 12.60 20.53
N ARG A 148 1.23 12.35 21.69
CA ARG A 148 1.02 13.15 22.90
C ARG A 148 1.48 14.60 22.71
N HIS A 149 2.63 14.83 22.08
CA HIS A 149 3.17 16.17 21.84
C HIS A 149 2.37 16.99 20.82
N PHE A 150 1.84 16.32 19.80
CA PHE A 150 0.99 16.92 18.78
C PHE A 150 -0.23 17.61 19.40
N PHE A 151 -0.88 16.98 20.39
CA PHE A 151 -2.02 17.60 21.09
C PHE A 151 -1.64 18.61 22.16
N SER A 152 -0.41 18.58 22.68
CA SER A 152 0.03 19.49 23.74
C SER A 152 0.65 20.80 23.24
N SER A 153 1.19 20.81 22.02
CA SER A 153 1.89 21.98 21.45
C SER A 153 1.10 22.61 20.30
N LYS A 154 0.64 23.86 20.47
CA LYS A 154 -0.08 24.60 19.42
C LYS A 154 0.75 24.77 18.15
N GLN A 155 2.06 24.98 18.27
CA GLN A 155 2.94 25.23 17.12
C GLN A 155 3.14 23.94 16.30
N THR A 156 3.36 22.82 16.98
CA THR A 156 3.47 21.49 16.35
C THR A 156 2.13 21.10 15.72
N PHE A 157 1.01 21.32 16.43
CA PHE A 157 -0.32 21.07 15.90
C PHE A 157 -0.59 21.78 14.57
N ILE A 158 -0.28 23.08 14.47
CA ILE A 158 -0.51 23.88 13.26
C ILE A 158 0.43 23.44 12.12
N ALA A 159 1.71 23.22 12.42
CA ALA A 159 2.70 22.82 11.41
C ALA A 159 2.34 21.48 10.76
N ASP A 160 1.88 20.53 11.56
CA ASP A 160 1.64 19.16 11.13
C ASP A 160 0.17 18.90 10.73
N LEU A 161 -0.72 19.89 10.92
CA LEU A 161 -2.15 19.79 10.59
C LEU A 161 -2.43 19.29 9.17
N PRO A 162 -1.76 19.80 8.11
CA PRO A 162 -2.05 19.35 6.74
C PRO A 162 -1.76 17.86 6.55
N GLN A 163 -0.73 17.35 7.23
CA GLN A 163 -0.38 15.92 7.19
C GLN A 163 -1.47 15.08 7.83
N TRP A 164 -1.86 15.42 9.05
CA TRP A 164 -2.89 14.68 9.78
C TRP A 164 -4.25 14.77 9.09
N PHE A 165 -4.55 15.88 8.43
CA PHE A 165 -5.72 15.99 7.57
C PHE A 165 -5.65 15.02 6.39
N PHE A 166 -4.51 14.93 5.70
CA PHE A 166 -4.30 13.96 4.63
C PHE A 166 -4.43 12.51 5.14
N VAL A 167 -3.74 12.17 6.22
CA VAL A 167 -3.80 10.85 6.87
C VAL A 167 -5.23 10.50 7.26
N GLY A 168 -5.94 11.44 7.87
CA GLY A 168 -7.35 11.30 8.23
C GLY A 168 -8.25 11.10 7.02
N ALA A 169 -8.01 11.83 5.92
CA ALA A 169 -8.76 11.68 4.67
C ALA A 169 -8.52 10.30 4.02
N VAL A 170 -7.27 9.82 4.00
CA VAL A 170 -6.91 8.48 3.52
C VAL A 170 -7.60 7.41 4.38
N ALA A 171 -7.52 7.53 5.70
CA ALA A 171 -8.19 6.61 6.63
C ALA A 171 -9.70 6.59 6.39
N ALA A 172 -10.35 7.76 6.37
CA ALA A 172 -11.78 7.88 6.15
C ALA A 172 -12.20 7.23 4.83
N ARG A 173 -11.42 7.44 3.76
CA ARG A 173 -11.70 6.81 2.46
C ARG A 173 -11.54 5.29 2.51
N LEU A 174 -10.49 4.77 3.15
CA LEU A 174 -10.27 3.33 3.31
C LEU A 174 -11.41 2.67 4.09
N PHE A 175 -11.84 3.28 5.20
CA PHE A 175 -12.96 2.77 6.00
C PHE A 175 -14.29 2.84 5.23
N TRP A 176 -14.53 3.92 4.50
CA TRP A 176 -15.70 4.05 3.62
C TRP A 176 -15.72 2.95 2.56
N ASP A 177 -14.61 2.75 1.84
CA ASP A 177 -14.48 1.74 0.79
C ASP A 177 -14.64 0.32 1.35
N ALA A 178 -14.09 0.06 2.54
CA ALA A 178 -14.22 -1.22 3.24
C ALA A 178 -15.65 -1.52 3.70
N ALA A 179 -16.40 -0.50 4.11
CA ALA A 179 -17.75 -0.66 4.64
C ALA A 179 -18.82 -0.77 3.54
N LEU A 180 -18.70 -0.01 2.45
CA LEU A 180 -19.86 0.28 1.59
C LEU A 180 -19.67 -0.02 0.10
N THR A 181 -18.51 -0.48 -0.37
CA THR A 181 -18.21 -0.44 -1.82
C THR A 181 -17.78 -1.77 -2.46
N ARG A 182 -17.77 -1.77 -3.81
CA ARG A 182 -17.18 -2.81 -4.69
C ARG A 182 -15.69 -3.06 -4.43
N HIS A 183 -15.01 -2.15 -3.73
CA HIS A 183 -13.56 -2.19 -3.46
C HIS A 183 -13.25 -2.66 -2.04
N ARG A 184 -14.19 -3.34 -1.36
CA ARG A 184 -13.99 -3.81 0.03
C ARG A 184 -12.68 -4.58 0.24
N ARG A 185 -12.32 -5.47 -0.69
CA ARG A 185 -11.07 -6.27 -0.58
C ARG A 185 -9.80 -5.41 -0.60
N PRO A 186 -9.52 -4.62 -1.65
CA PRO A 186 -8.33 -3.76 -1.66
C PRO A 186 -8.36 -2.69 -0.56
N ALA A 187 -9.54 -2.21 -0.14
CA ALA A 187 -9.68 -1.29 0.98
C ALA A 187 -9.24 -1.90 2.32
N ILE A 188 -9.62 -3.15 2.61
CA ILE A 188 -9.18 -3.88 3.81
C ILE A 188 -7.65 -4.08 3.78
N TRP A 189 -7.08 -4.41 2.61
CA TRP A 189 -5.64 -4.57 2.46
C TRP A 189 -4.89 -3.27 2.75
N MET A 190 -5.32 -2.17 2.12
CA MET A 190 -4.71 -0.87 2.34
C MET A 190 -4.98 -0.33 3.75
N GLY A 191 -6.12 -0.67 4.36
CA GLY A 191 -6.40 -0.40 5.78
C GLY A 191 -5.42 -1.12 6.71
N ALA A 192 -5.08 -2.38 6.42
CA ALA A 192 -4.08 -3.10 7.18
C ALA A 192 -2.66 -2.51 6.98
N VAL A 193 -2.29 -2.13 5.76
CA VAL A 193 -1.04 -1.38 5.49
C VAL A 193 -1.03 -0.06 6.28
N PHE A 194 -2.13 0.68 6.27
CA PHE A 194 -2.30 1.93 7.01
C PHE A 194 -2.06 1.75 8.51
N LEU A 195 -2.70 0.76 9.12
CA LEU A 195 -2.48 0.47 10.54
C LEU A 195 -1.04 0.07 10.84
N LEU A 196 -0.41 -0.71 9.96
CA LEU A 196 0.99 -1.11 10.14
C LEU A 196 1.95 0.09 10.01
N VAL A 197 1.71 1.00 9.07
CA VAL A 197 2.44 2.26 8.95
C VAL A 197 2.24 3.13 10.21
N CYS A 198 1.04 3.19 10.78
CA CYS A 198 0.80 3.94 12.02
C CYS A 198 1.51 3.34 13.24
N ILE A 199 1.62 2.01 13.32
CA ILE A 199 2.22 1.32 14.49
C ILE A 199 3.75 1.29 14.38
N PHE A 200 4.26 0.92 13.21
CA PHE A 200 5.68 0.62 13.00
C PHE A 200 6.42 1.68 12.19
N GLY A 201 5.71 2.41 11.33
CA GLY A 201 6.27 3.53 10.59
C GLY A 201 6.36 4.78 11.46
N TYR A 202 7.29 5.69 11.12
CA TYR A 202 7.26 7.03 11.69
C TYR A 202 6.13 7.80 11.01
N ALA A 203 4.95 7.86 11.62
CA ALA A 203 3.73 8.40 10.98
C ALA A 203 3.89 9.82 10.41
N MET A 204 4.86 10.57 10.93
CA MET A 204 5.24 11.90 10.47
C MET A 204 6.04 11.94 9.18
N GLU A 205 6.46 10.79 8.69
CA GLU A 205 7.20 10.70 7.45
C GLU A 205 6.25 10.69 6.25
N TRP A 206 6.15 11.83 5.55
CA TRP A 206 5.29 12.03 4.38
C TRP A 206 5.41 10.92 3.34
N ARG A 207 6.62 10.37 3.15
CA ARG A 207 6.91 9.33 2.16
C ARG A 207 6.17 8.01 2.43
N LEU A 208 5.91 7.68 3.69
CA LEU A 208 5.18 6.45 4.04
C LEU A 208 3.74 6.48 3.56
N TRP A 209 3.17 7.67 3.34
CA TRP A 209 1.80 7.83 2.88
C TRP A 209 1.66 7.75 1.36
N LEU A 210 2.77 7.90 0.61
CA LEU A 210 2.77 7.80 -0.85
C LEU A 210 2.37 6.40 -1.34
N VAL A 211 2.53 5.38 -0.48
CA VAL A 211 2.04 4.01 -0.71
C VAL A 211 0.54 3.93 -1.02
N PHE A 212 -0.25 4.87 -0.50
CA PHE A 212 -1.70 4.87 -0.68
C PHE A 212 -2.14 5.58 -1.97
N VAL A 213 -1.27 6.38 -2.59
CA VAL A 213 -1.62 7.17 -3.78
C VAL A 213 -2.02 6.28 -4.97
N PRO A 214 -1.32 5.17 -5.30
CA PRO A 214 -1.77 4.26 -6.35
C PRO A 214 -3.16 3.67 -6.09
N TYR A 215 -3.47 3.34 -4.84
CA TYR A 215 -4.79 2.86 -4.44
C TYR A 215 -5.87 3.93 -4.67
N LEU A 216 -5.63 5.15 -4.17
CA LEU A 216 -6.57 6.26 -4.30
C LEU A 216 -6.81 6.62 -5.77
N ALA A 217 -5.75 6.73 -6.56
CA ALA A 217 -5.84 7.05 -7.99
C ALA A 217 -6.68 6.00 -8.74
N PHE A 218 -6.51 4.73 -8.40
CA PHE A 218 -7.28 3.66 -9.00
C PHE A 218 -8.78 3.73 -8.62
N VAL A 219 -9.07 3.83 -7.33
CA VAL A 219 -10.44 3.87 -6.82
C VAL A 219 -11.20 5.06 -7.40
N LEU A 220 -10.58 6.24 -7.43
CA LEU A 220 -11.15 7.44 -8.04
C LEU A 220 -11.40 7.26 -9.55
N SER A 221 -10.52 6.53 -10.25
CA SER A 221 -10.69 6.22 -11.67
C SER A 221 -11.87 5.28 -11.94
N GLU A 222 -12.15 4.31 -11.06
CA GLU A 222 -13.28 3.39 -11.20
C GLU A 222 -14.61 4.05 -10.83
N ASP A 223 -14.65 4.87 -9.78
CA ASP A 223 -15.85 5.63 -9.39
C ASP A 223 -16.31 6.58 -10.52
N SER A 224 -15.36 7.16 -11.26
CA SER A 224 -15.67 7.98 -12.44
C SER A 224 -16.35 7.18 -13.57
N GLN A 225 -16.10 5.86 -13.66
CA GLN A 225 -16.71 4.98 -14.65
C GLN A 225 -18.09 4.50 -14.22
N GLY A 226 -18.31 4.25 -12.93
CA GLY A 226 -19.62 3.87 -12.41
C GLY A 226 -20.70 4.93 -12.61
N ARG A 227 -20.30 6.20 -12.76
CA ARG A 227 -21.20 7.35 -13.00
C ARG A 227 -21.46 7.66 -14.47
N SER A 228 -20.87 6.94 -15.43
CA SER A 228 -21.30 7.08 -16.83
C SER A 228 -22.70 6.47 -16.97
N LEU A 229 -23.68 7.33 -16.72
CA LEU A 229 -25.12 7.34 -16.92
C LEU A 229 -25.77 5.99 -17.25
N PRO A 230 -26.92 5.64 -16.62
CA PRO A 230 -27.76 4.57 -17.14
C PRO A 230 -27.99 4.90 -18.62
N ARG A 231 -27.47 4.03 -19.51
CA ARG A 231 -27.81 4.07 -20.93
C ARG A 231 -29.31 4.22 -20.95
N ALA A 232 -29.79 5.39 -21.37
CA ALA A 232 -31.20 5.61 -21.55
C ALA A 232 -31.70 4.40 -22.33
N ALA A 233 -32.54 3.60 -21.67
CA ALA A 233 -33.29 2.54 -22.29
C ALA A 233 -34.18 3.22 -23.33
N GLY A 234 -33.64 3.33 -24.54
CA GLY A 234 -34.08 4.30 -25.52
C GLY A 234 -33.64 3.91 -26.92
N SER A 235 -33.67 2.61 -27.21
CA SER A 235 -34.21 2.21 -28.50
C SER A 235 -35.47 1.43 -28.20
N PRO A 236 -36.67 2.04 -28.31
CA PRO A 236 -37.90 1.27 -28.39
C PRO A 236 -37.75 0.40 -29.63
N HIS A 237 -37.38 -0.87 -29.43
CA HIS A 237 -37.49 -1.84 -30.50
C HIS A 237 -38.98 -1.88 -30.84
N LYS A 238 -39.30 -1.28 -31.99
CA LYS A 238 -40.57 -1.40 -32.69
C LYS A 238 -41.08 -2.82 -32.50
N ILE A 239 -42.20 -2.94 -31.83
CA ILE A 239 -43.07 -4.12 -31.92
C ILE A 239 -43.61 -4.08 -33.35
N GLU A 240 -42.85 -4.63 -34.30
CA GLU A 240 -43.41 -5.01 -35.59
C GLU A 240 -44.28 -6.23 -35.33
N ARG A 241 -45.57 -5.93 -35.06
CA ARG A 241 -46.68 -6.84 -35.27
C ARG A 241 -46.69 -7.19 -36.76
N GLU A 242 -46.13 -8.32 -37.15
CA GLU A 242 -46.56 -8.98 -38.37
C GLU A 242 -47.53 -10.11 -38.00
N SER A 243 -48.80 -9.77 -38.12
CA SER A 243 -49.88 -10.72 -38.31
C SER A 243 -49.73 -11.38 -39.68
N ARG A 244 -49.54 -12.71 -39.71
CA ARG A 244 -50.20 -13.67 -40.61
C ARG A 244 -49.75 -15.09 -40.34
#